data_AF-A0A653DD28-F1
#
_entry.id   AF-A0A653DD28-F1
#
_cell.length_a   1.000
_cell.length_b   1.000
_cell.length_c   1.000
_cell.angle_alpha   90.00
_cell.angle_beta   90.00
_cell.angle_gamma   90.00
#
_symmetry.space_group_name_H-M   'P 1'
#
loop_
_entity.id
_entity.type
_entity.pdbx_description
1 polymer ?
#
loop_
_entity_poly.entity_id
_entity_poly.type
_entity_poly.pdbx_seq_one_letter_code
_entity_poly.pdbx_strand_id
1 'polypeptide(L)' 'FLPLLTVTFSDDITLIAASQEELVALLNVLEQHSAAYGLGINYNKTKIESMIIIEK' A
#
# COMPACT_ATOMS: atom_id res chain seq x y z
N PHE A 1 -11.22 -11.45 -8.69
CA PHE A 1 -11.33 -10.19 -7.93
C PHE A 1 -10.26 -10.28 -6.85
N LEU A 2 -9.10 -9.67 -7.05
CA LEU A 2 -8.04 -9.77 -6.04
C LEU A 2 -8.49 -9.02 -4.79
N PRO A 3 -8.49 -9.64 -3.60
CA PRO A 3 -8.78 -8.93 -2.38
C PRO A 3 -7.66 -7.92 -2.09
N LEU A 4 -8.05 -6.77 -1.56
CA LEU A 4 -7.17 -5.83 -0.89
C LEU A 4 -6.23 -6.58 0.07
N LEU A 5 -4.91 -6.51 -0.15
CA LEU A 5 -3.92 -7.20 0.68
C LEU A 5 -2.88 -6.22 1.21
N THR A 6 -2.66 -6.27 2.53
CA THR A 6 -1.58 -5.54 3.21
C THR A 6 -0.65 -6.56 3.84
N VAL A 7 0.64 -6.48 3.51
CA VAL A 7 1.70 -7.29 4.12
C VAL A 7 2.61 -6.36 4.91
N THR A 8 2.85 -6.67 6.17
CA THR A 8 3.70 -5.88 7.06
C THR A 8 4.88 -6.70 7.53
N PHE A 9 6.08 -6.13 7.50
CA PHE A 9 7.28 -6.74 8.06
C PHE A 9 8.12 -5.65 8.74
N SER A 10 8.34 -5.75 10.06
CA SER A 10 8.94 -4.68 10.85
C SER A 10 8.18 -3.35 10.65
N ASP A 11 8.83 -2.37 10.05
CA ASP A 11 8.34 -1.03 9.70
C ASP A 11 7.96 -0.89 8.21
N ASP A 12 8.22 -1.93 7.40
CA ASP A 12 7.88 -1.94 5.98
C ASP A 12 6.45 -2.45 5.75
N ILE A 13 5.70 -1.75 4.89
CA ILE A 13 4.33 -2.08 4.50
C ILE A 13 4.27 -2.22 2.98
N THR A 14 3.75 -3.34 2.50
CA THR A 14 3.44 -3.57 1.08
C THR A 14 1.93 -3.59 0.89
N LEU A 15 1.43 -2.73 -0.01
CA LEU A 15 0.02 -2.62 -0.39
C LEU A 15 -0.21 -3.23 -1.77
N ILE A 16 -1.23 -4.07 -1.91
CA ILE A 16 -1.62 -4.70 -3.17
C ILE A 16 -3.08 -4.35 -3.44
N ALA A 17 -3.33 -3.79 -4.62
CA ALA A 17 -4.64 -3.35 -5.10
C ALA A 17 -4.84 -3.75 -6.57
N ALA A 18 -6.09 -3.77 -7.04
CA ALA A 18 -6.39 -4.15 -8.43
C ALA A 18 -6.17 -2.98 -9.41
N SER A 19 -6.14 -1.73 -8.91
CA SER A 19 -5.84 -0.54 -9.72
C SER A 19 -4.98 0.48 -8.97
N GLN A 20 -4.47 1.47 -9.71
CA GLN A 20 -3.72 2.58 -9.13
C GLN A 20 -4.60 3.48 -8.26
N GLU A 21 -5.86 3.69 -8.64
CA GLU A 21 -6.82 4.50 -7.88
C GLU A 21 -7.11 3.87 -6.51
N GLU A 22 -7.27 2.54 -6.48
CA GLU A 22 -7.39 1.80 -5.23
C GLU A 22 -6.10 1.92 -4.40
N LEU A 23 -4.92 1.80 -5.02
CA LEU A 23 -3.64 1.97 -4.33
C LEU A 23 -3.50 3.36 -3.69
N VAL A 24 -3.92 4.42 -4.40
CA VAL A 24 -3.91 5.80 -3.88
C VAL A 24 -4.88 5.96 -2.71
N ALA A 25 -6.09 5.39 -2.81
CA ALA A 25 -7.05 5.42 -1.71
C ALA A 25 -6.50 4.72 -0.45
N LEU A 26 -5.78 3.61 -0.62
CA LEU A 26 -5.14 2.89 0.47
C LEU A 26 -3.98 3.65 1.10
N LEU A 27 -3.15 4.30 0.28
CA LEU A 27 -2.06 5.14 0.78
C LEU A 27 -2.61 6.28 1.65
N ASN A 28 -3.71 6.91 1.23
CA ASN A 28 -4.34 7.97 2.03
C ASN A 28 -4.90 7.44 3.36
N VAL A 29 -5.53 6.26 3.37
CA VAL A 29 -6.00 5.62 4.61
C VAL A 29 -4.83 5.28 5.52
N LEU A 30 -3.74 4.75 4.97
CA LEU A 30 -2.54 4.41 5.73
C LEU A 30 -1.88 5.65 6.35
N GLU A 31 -1.81 6.75 5.60
CA GLU A 31 -1.24 8.01 6.08
C GLU A 31 -2.09 8.61 7.21
N GLN A 32 -3.42 8.60 7.06
CA GLN A 32 -4.33 9.04 8.13
C GLN A 32 -4.21 8.17 9.38
N HIS A 33 -4.13 6.85 9.21
CA HIS A 33 -3.96 5.92 10.31
C HIS A 33 -2.60 6.08 10.99
N SER A 34 -1.51 6.27 10.23
CA SER A 34 -0.17 6.47 10.79
C SER A 34 -0.07 7.80 11.54
N ALA A 35 -0.72 8.86 11.03
CA ALA A 35 -0.75 10.17 11.67
C ALA A 35 -1.36 10.13 13.08
N ALA A 36 -2.32 9.22 13.34
CA ALA A 36 -2.88 9.01 14.67
C ALA A 36 -1.84 8.50 15.69
N TYR A 37 -0.78 7.83 15.22
CA TYR A 37 0.36 7.39 16.02
C TYR A 37 1.54 8.37 15.97
N GLY A 38 1.39 9.54 15.34
CA GLY A 38 2.49 10.49 15.11
C GLY A 38 3.53 9.99 14.10
N LEU A 39 3.19 9.00 13.28
CA LEU A 39 4.06 8.41 12.26
C LEU A 39 3.68 8.95 10.87
N GLY A 40 4.69 9.17 10.04
CA GLY A 40 4.52 9.60 8.64
C GLY A 40 4.99 8.53 7.66
N ILE A 41 4.50 8.60 6.42
CA ILE A 41 4.97 7.74 5.33
C ILE A 41 6.23 8.35 4.69
N ASN A 42 7.25 7.54 4.47
CA ASN A 42 8.45 7.97 3.76
C ASN A 42 8.32 7.74 2.24
N TYR A 43 7.74 8.72 1.55
CA TYR A 43 7.55 8.68 0.09
C TYR A 43 8.84 8.52 -0.71
N ASN A 44 10.01 8.93 -0.18
CA ASN A 44 11.29 8.73 -0.89
C ASN A 44 11.70 7.25 -0.94
N LYS A 45 11.26 6.46 0.04
CA LYS A 45 11.49 5.00 0.08
C LYS A 45 10.35 4.22 -0.55
N THR A 46 9.15 4.80 -0.70
CA THR A 46 8.00 4.16 -1.33
C THR A 46 8.25 3.95 -2.82
N LYS A 47 8.03 2.72 -3.28
CA LYS A 47 8.02 2.35 -4.70
C LYS A 47 6.65 1.81 -5.09
N ILE A 48 6.16 2.23 -6.24
CA ILE A 48 4.94 1.69 -6.84
C ILE A 48 5.38 0.75 -7.96
N GLU A 49 4.97 -0.51 -7.85
CA GLU A 49 5.24 -1.53 -8.86
C GLU A 49 3.92 -2.11 -9.37
N SER A 50 3.83 -2.36 -10.68
CA SER A 50 2.67 -3.01 -11.28
C SER A 50 2.94 -4.51 -11.40
N MET A 51 2.17 -5.32 -10.69
CA MET A 51 2.25 -6.77 -10.79
C MET A 51 1.12 -7.29 -11.69
N ILE A 52 1.48 -7.83 -12.86
CA ILE A 52 0.53 -8.55 -13.72
C ILE A 52 0.45 -9.98 -13.21
N ILE A 53 -0.68 -10.34 -12.60
CA ILE A 53 -0.94 -11.75 -12.25
C ILE A 53 -1.39 -12.46 -13.53
N ILE A 54 -0.50 -13.27 -14.09
CA ILE A 54 -0.85 -14.21 -15.15
C ILE A 54 -1.44 -15.45 -14.47
N GLU A 55 -2.77 -15.61 -14.54
CA GLU A 55 -3.39 -16.88 -14.19
C GLU A 55 -2.95 -17.93 -15.24
N LYS A 56 -2.42 -19.05 -14.76
CA LYS A 56 -2.02 -20.19 -15.59
C LYS A 56 -3.18 -21.18 -15.73
#